data_AF-A0A6J5DST8-F1
#
_entry.id   AF-A0A6J5DST8-F1
#
_cell.length_a   1.000
_cell.length_b   1.000
_cell.length_c   1.000
_cell.angle_alpha   90.00
_cell.angle_beta   90.00
_cell.angle_gamma   90.00
#
_symmetry.space_group_name_H-M   'P 1'
#
loop_
_entity.id
_entity.type
_entity.pdbx_description
1 polymer ?
#
loop_
_entity_poly.entity_id
_entity_poly.type
_entity_poly.pdbx_seq_one_letter_code
_entity_poly.pdbx_strand_id
1 'polypeptide(L)'
;MPLTGIVTSAPPRSRGFDADTVVSSTIAQEFSGQGYGFCIRYLSLGAGQASGDLSPTEAAGILSSGLALMAVQHVDEPGWSPSQSLGQTYGNNAAGNAAQVGFPAGVNLWCDLEGVAGGVAASDVIDYCNAWFNAVSSAGYVPGLYVGANAVLTGQQLYSDLLFQHYWQSCSDVPEVSCRGYQMTQSFVSDPVNGIYIDEDTTQTDNEGGRVLWLVKAR
;
A
#
# COMPACT_ATOMS: atom_id res chain seq x y z
N MET A 1 -6.03 18.10 9.68
CA MET A 1 -4.82 18.92 9.38
C MET A 1 -3.92 18.04 8.53
N PRO A 2 -3.34 18.53 7.43
CA PRO A 2 -2.42 17.72 6.64
C PRO A 2 -1.20 17.32 7.48
N LEU A 3 -0.70 16.12 7.27
CA LEU A 3 0.56 15.66 7.82
C LEU A 3 1.69 16.53 7.26
N THR A 4 2.57 17.00 8.13
CA THR A 4 3.73 17.80 7.74
C THR A 4 4.83 16.88 7.21
N GLY A 5 5.25 17.09 5.97
CA GLY A 5 6.33 16.32 5.37
C GLY A 5 6.55 16.68 3.91
N ILE A 6 7.44 15.94 3.27
CA ILE A 6 7.73 16.05 1.85
C ILE A 6 7.55 14.66 1.25
N VAL A 7 6.84 14.58 0.12
CA VAL A 7 6.79 13.35 -0.67
C VAL A 7 8.07 13.23 -1.48
N THR A 8 8.75 12.09 -1.37
CA THR A 8 9.99 11.83 -2.10
C THR A 8 10.09 10.37 -2.53
N SER A 9 10.94 10.09 -3.52
CA SER A 9 11.21 8.72 -3.93
C SER A 9 12.06 8.00 -2.89
N ALA A 10 11.65 6.79 -2.53
CA ALA A 10 12.39 5.90 -1.66
C ALA A 10 13.75 5.53 -2.27
N PRO A 11 14.86 5.56 -1.52
CA PRO A 11 16.08 4.91 -1.92
C PRO A 11 15.83 3.41 -2.09
N PRO A 12 16.48 2.74 -3.07
CA PRO A 12 16.41 1.29 -3.16
C PRO A 12 17.08 0.64 -1.95
N ARG A 13 16.67 -0.58 -1.62
CA ARG A 13 17.13 -1.40 -0.49
C ARG A 13 16.84 -0.76 0.88
N SER A 14 15.84 0.12 0.94
CA SER A 14 15.33 0.57 2.24
C SER A 14 14.51 -0.56 2.84
N ARG A 15 14.74 -0.85 4.11
CA ARG A 15 13.96 -1.81 4.89
C ARG A 15 12.80 -1.09 5.56
N GLY A 16 11.62 -1.69 5.52
CA GLY A 16 10.42 -1.19 6.15
C GLY A 16 9.51 -2.33 6.57
N PHE A 17 8.28 -2.01 6.88
CA PHE A 17 7.28 -2.99 7.26
C PHE A 17 5.88 -2.47 7.03
N ASP A 18 4.94 -3.37 6.81
CA ASP A 18 3.53 -3.14 7.02
C ASP A 18 3.05 -3.85 8.28
N ALA A 19 1.96 -3.35 8.86
CA ALA A 19 1.36 -3.94 10.04
C ALA A 19 -0.14 -3.71 10.03
N ASP A 20 -0.95 -4.75 10.22
CA ASP A 20 -2.41 -4.64 10.42
C ASP A 20 -2.78 -4.39 11.90
N THR A 21 -1.89 -3.76 12.66
CA THR A 21 -2.15 -3.36 14.04
C THR A 21 -1.63 -1.95 14.27
N VAL A 22 -2.18 -1.27 15.28
CA VAL A 22 -1.79 0.10 15.61
C VAL A 22 -0.32 0.16 16.01
N VAL A 23 0.44 1.03 15.33
CA VAL A 23 1.85 1.29 15.62
C VAL A 23 1.96 2.53 16.50
N SER A 24 2.13 2.31 17.81
CA SER A 24 2.35 3.42 18.74
C SER A 24 3.64 4.19 18.41
N SER A 25 3.75 5.44 18.86
CA SER A 25 4.97 6.24 18.70
C SER A 25 6.20 5.59 19.32
N THR A 26 6.06 4.87 20.44
CA THR A 26 7.14 4.12 21.07
C THR A 26 7.61 2.97 20.18
N ILE A 27 6.68 2.17 19.66
CA ILE A 27 6.99 1.06 18.76
C ILE A 27 7.66 1.59 17.47
N ALA A 28 7.13 2.68 16.90
CA ALA A 28 7.74 3.32 15.73
C ALA A 28 9.18 3.78 15.98
N GLN A 29 9.47 4.31 17.19
CA GLN A 29 10.82 4.69 17.59
C GLN A 29 11.75 3.48 17.74
N GLU A 30 11.25 2.35 18.25
CA GLU A 30 12.02 1.10 18.34
C GLU A 30 12.38 0.58 16.96
N PHE A 31 11.43 0.56 16.01
CA PHE A 31 11.70 0.18 14.61
C PHE A 31 12.71 1.12 13.93
N SER A 32 12.52 2.44 14.08
CA SER A 32 13.46 3.44 13.57
C SER A 32 14.88 3.22 14.15
N GLY A 33 14.98 2.97 15.45
CA GLY A 33 16.24 2.65 16.14
C GLY A 33 16.90 1.34 15.69
N GLN A 34 16.11 0.41 15.12
CA GLN A 34 16.58 -0.85 14.53
C GLN A 34 16.95 -0.73 13.05
N GLY A 35 16.87 0.49 12.48
CA GLY A 35 17.27 0.76 11.10
C GLY A 35 16.17 0.56 10.06
N TYR A 36 14.91 0.40 10.47
CA TYR A 36 13.77 0.50 9.55
C TYR A 36 13.64 1.95 9.07
N GLY A 37 13.36 2.12 7.78
CA GLY A 37 13.26 3.41 7.11
C GLY A 37 11.83 3.85 6.82
N PHE A 38 10.86 2.94 6.82
CA PHE A 38 9.46 3.26 6.54
C PHE A 38 8.48 2.29 7.20
N CYS A 39 7.22 2.72 7.27
CA CYS A 39 6.08 1.94 7.69
C CYS A 39 4.92 2.13 6.69
N ILE A 40 4.16 1.07 6.44
CA ILE A 40 2.90 1.09 5.69
C ILE A 40 1.79 0.71 6.66
N ARG A 41 0.70 1.48 6.66
CA ARG A 41 -0.43 1.25 7.56
C ARG A 41 -1.75 1.23 6.81
N TYR A 42 -2.70 0.50 7.38
CA TYR A 42 -3.94 0.19 6.72
C TYR A 42 -4.95 1.35 6.79
N LEU A 43 -5.55 1.64 5.65
CA LEU A 43 -6.77 2.43 5.49
C LEU A 43 -7.95 1.47 5.45
N SER A 44 -9.09 1.92 5.97
CA SER A 44 -10.31 1.15 5.94
C SER A 44 -10.80 0.93 4.51
N LEU A 45 -11.37 -0.24 4.25
CA LEU A 45 -12.08 -0.55 3.01
C LEU A 45 -13.35 0.31 2.87
N GLY A 46 -14.06 0.49 3.99
CA GLY A 46 -15.26 1.31 4.08
C GLY A 46 -15.00 2.82 4.11
N ALA A 47 -16.06 3.60 3.90
CA ALA A 47 -16.00 5.05 4.01
C ALA A 47 -15.83 5.49 5.46
N GLY A 48 -14.80 6.29 5.73
CA GLY A 48 -14.44 6.74 7.06
C GLY A 48 -13.49 5.77 7.74
N GLN A 49 -12.39 6.30 8.30
CA GLN A 49 -11.40 5.49 9.00
C GLN A 49 -11.98 4.84 10.26
N ALA A 50 -11.88 3.51 10.32
CA ALA A 50 -12.28 2.68 11.45
C ALA A 50 -11.27 2.75 12.60
N SER A 51 -11.74 2.37 13.79
CA SER A 51 -10.86 2.21 14.95
C SER A 51 -10.00 0.97 14.78
N GLY A 52 -8.68 1.13 14.84
CA GLY A 52 -7.68 0.06 14.61
C GLY A 52 -6.86 0.30 13.34
N ASP A 53 -7.47 0.97 12.36
CA ASP A 53 -6.79 1.47 11.17
C ASP A 53 -6.05 2.77 11.45
N LEU A 54 -5.23 3.19 10.48
CA LEU A 54 -4.36 4.34 10.61
C LEU A 54 -5.14 5.59 11.03
N SER A 55 -4.73 6.19 12.15
CA SER A 55 -5.26 7.46 12.63
C SER A 55 -4.31 8.63 12.31
N PRO A 56 -4.80 9.88 12.28
CA PRO A 56 -3.93 11.06 12.15
C PRO A 56 -2.85 11.15 13.25
N THR A 57 -3.19 10.79 14.48
CA THR A 57 -2.27 10.82 15.63
C THR A 57 -1.17 9.75 15.47
N GLU A 58 -1.55 8.55 15.05
CA GLU A 58 -0.61 7.46 14.77
C GLU A 58 0.35 7.86 13.62
N ALA A 59 -0.19 8.33 12.50
CA ALA A 59 0.60 8.78 11.36
C ALA A 59 1.63 9.86 11.74
N ALA A 60 1.23 10.86 12.54
CA ALA A 60 2.13 11.89 13.03
C ALA A 60 3.21 11.33 13.98
N GLY A 61 2.86 10.32 14.79
CA GLY A 61 3.78 9.59 15.66
C GLY A 61 4.83 8.80 14.88
N ILE A 62 4.41 8.07 13.85
CA ILE A 62 5.29 7.31 12.94
C ILE A 62 6.28 8.26 12.27
N LEU A 63 5.80 9.34 11.63
CA LEU A 63 6.69 10.32 10.99
C LEU A 63 7.64 10.98 11.98
N SER A 64 7.18 11.26 13.20
CA SER A 64 8.02 11.88 14.25
C SER A 64 9.09 10.94 14.78
N SER A 65 8.93 9.63 14.63
CA SER A 65 9.95 8.62 14.99
C SER A 65 11.11 8.53 13.99
N GLY A 66 10.95 9.13 12.80
CA GLY A 66 11.94 9.09 11.71
C GLY A 66 11.62 8.11 10.59
N LEU A 67 10.55 7.33 10.71
CA LEU A 67 10.05 6.48 9.62
C LEU A 67 9.35 7.31 8.54
N ALA A 68 9.58 6.98 7.28
CA ALA A 68 8.69 7.38 6.20
C ALA A 68 7.34 6.65 6.31
N LEU A 69 6.29 7.21 5.72
CA LEU A 69 4.94 6.66 5.82
C LEU A 69 4.26 6.57 4.45
N MET A 70 3.58 5.45 4.22
CA MET A 70 2.59 5.23 3.16
C MET A 70 1.36 4.54 3.73
N ALA A 71 0.34 4.36 2.88
CA ALA A 71 -0.88 3.66 3.26
C ALA A 71 -1.26 2.59 2.23
N VAL A 72 -1.81 1.49 2.72
CA VAL A 72 -2.46 0.43 1.93
C VAL A 72 -3.93 0.37 2.35
N GLN A 73 -4.85 0.13 1.42
CA GLN A 73 -6.24 -0.13 1.80
C GLN A 73 -6.42 -1.62 2.09
N HIS A 74 -7.14 -1.95 3.16
CA HIS A 74 -7.66 -3.30 3.38
C HIS A 74 -8.33 -3.86 2.12
N VAL A 75 -8.18 -5.16 1.89
CA VAL A 75 -8.97 -5.91 0.90
C VAL A 75 -10.27 -6.45 1.53
N ASP A 76 -11.22 -6.86 0.70
CA ASP A 76 -12.40 -7.61 1.17
C ASP A 76 -12.01 -9.07 1.51
N GLU A 77 -12.86 -9.74 2.28
CA GLU A 77 -12.59 -11.08 2.77
C GLU A 77 -12.32 -12.09 1.63
N PRO A 78 -11.41 -13.07 1.83
CA PRO A 78 -11.09 -14.06 0.80
C PRO A 78 -12.33 -14.77 0.24
N GLY A 79 -12.37 -14.91 -1.08
CA GLY A 79 -13.54 -15.35 -1.83
C GLY A 79 -14.43 -14.21 -2.32
N TRP A 80 -13.97 -12.95 -2.26
CA TRP A 80 -14.69 -11.82 -2.81
C TRP A 80 -14.65 -11.78 -4.35
N SER A 81 -15.57 -11.01 -4.93
CA SER A 81 -15.71 -10.87 -6.38
C SER A 81 -15.59 -9.39 -6.78
N PRO A 82 -14.49 -8.97 -7.43
CA PRO A 82 -14.31 -7.60 -7.89
C PRO A 82 -15.34 -7.19 -8.93
N SER A 83 -15.58 -5.88 -8.99
CA SER A 83 -16.33 -5.24 -10.07
C SER A 83 -15.90 -3.79 -10.20
N GLN A 84 -16.18 -3.19 -11.35
CA GLN A 84 -15.92 -1.77 -11.57
C GLN A 84 -16.53 -0.86 -10.49
N SER A 85 -17.77 -1.15 -10.05
CA SER A 85 -18.48 -0.33 -9.06
C SER A 85 -17.84 -0.45 -7.67
N LEU A 86 -17.36 -1.64 -7.29
CA LEU A 86 -16.58 -1.82 -6.07
C LEU A 86 -15.25 -1.07 -6.17
N GLY A 87 -14.54 -1.16 -7.29
CA GLY A 87 -13.27 -0.46 -7.49
C GLY A 87 -13.42 1.05 -7.34
N GLN A 88 -14.47 1.62 -7.94
CA GLN A 88 -14.80 3.04 -7.79
C GLN A 88 -15.14 3.39 -6.33
N THR A 89 -15.91 2.55 -5.65
CA THR A 89 -16.34 2.79 -4.26
C THR A 89 -15.15 2.72 -3.31
N TYR A 90 -14.37 1.65 -3.37
CA TYR A 90 -13.22 1.43 -2.49
C TYR A 90 -12.09 2.41 -2.79
N GLY A 91 -11.83 2.75 -4.05
CA GLY A 91 -10.86 3.79 -4.40
C GLY A 91 -11.26 5.18 -3.88
N ASN A 92 -12.55 5.53 -3.93
CA ASN A 92 -13.04 6.77 -3.32
C ASN A 92 -12.87 6.74 -1.79
N ASN A 93 -13.14 5.60 -1.16
CA ASN A 93 -12.95 5.43 0.28
C ASN A 93 -11.47 5.56 0.64
N ALA A 94 -10.56 4.89 -0.07
CA ALA A 94 -9.12 4.99 0.14
C ALA A 94 -8.63 6.44 0.07
N ALA A 95 -9.02 7.16 -0.98
CA ALA A 95 -8.67 8.57 -1.15
C ALA A 95 -9.22 9.46 -0.03
N GLY A 96 -10.50 9.29 0.33
CA GLY A 96 -11.15 10.04 1.40
C GLY A 96 -10.53 9.75 2.78
N ASN A 97 -10.23 8.49 3.04
CA ASN A 97 -9.60 8.01 4.26
C ASN A 97 -8.15 8.51 4.39
N ALA A 98 -7.36 8.44 3.31
CA ALA A 98 -6.02 9.02 3.28
C ALA A 98 -6.04 10.53 3.55
N ALA A 99 -7.01 11.25 2.97
CA ALA A 99 -7.19 12.68 3.24
C ALA A 99 -7.62 12.96 4.69
N GLN A 100 -8.46 12.09 5.28
CA GLN A 100 -8.86 12.18 6.68
C GLN A 100 -7.68 11.96 7.63
N VAL A 101 -6.80 11.00 7.33
CA VAL A 101 -5.52 10.78 8.04
C VAL A 101 -4.60 12.00 7.89
N GLY A 102 -4.63 12.63 6.72
CA GLY A 102 -3.91 13.86 6.41
C GLY A 102 -2.75 13.67 5.41
N PHE A 103 -2.70 12.57 4.66
CA PHE A 103 -1.69 12.41 3.63
C PHE A 103 -1.75 13.55 2.59
N PRO A 104 -0.60 14.08 2.14
CA PRO A 104 -0.56 15.01 1.03
C PRO A 104 -0.66 14.27 -0.31
N ALA A 105 -1.06 15.00 -1.36
CA ALA A 105 -0.98 14.54 -2.74
C ALA A 105 0.44 14.06 -3.11
N GLY A 106 0.52 13.11 -4.05
CA GLY A 106 1.76 12.56 -4.57
C GLY A 106 2.30 11.33 -3.83
N VAL A 107 1.84 11.03 -2.61
CA VAL A 107 2.24 9.79 -1.91
C VAL A 107 1.61 8.57 -2.58
N ASN A 108 2.31 7.42 -2.52
CA ASN A 108 1.69 6.16 -2.90
C ASN A 108 0.57 5.77 -1.94
N LEU A 109 -0.57 5.41 -2.51
CA LEU A 109 -1.60 4.63 -1.84
C LEU A 109 -1.69 3.27 -2.54
N TRP A 110 -1.65 2.20 -1.76
CA TRP A 110 -1.63 0.84 -2.29
C TRP A 110 -3.03 0.22 -2.27
N CYS A 111 -3.47 -0.28 -3.42
CA CYS A 111 -4.62 -1.18 -3.55
C CYS A 111 -4.13 -2.59 -3.24
N ASP A 112 -4.69 -3.21 -2.22
CA ASP A 112 -4.48 -4.63 -1.95
C ASP A 112 -5.35 -5.47 -2.90
N LEU A 113 -4.70 -6.30 -3.72
CA LEU A 113 -5.34 -7.26 -4.62
C LEU A 113 -4.93 -8.68 -4.23
N GLU A 114 -5.75 -9.30 -3.40
CA GLU A 114 -5.59 -10.70 -3.01
C GLU A 114 -6.93 -11.35 -2.68
N GLY A 115 -6.94 -12.68 -2.55
CA GLY A 115 -8.10 -13.41 -2.08
C GLY A 115 -9.30 -13.40 -3.03
N VAL A 116 -9.14 -13.08 -4.31
CA VAL A 116 -10.25 -13.09 -5.27
C VAL A 116 -10.80 -14.52 -5.44
N ALA A 117 -12.13 -14.66 -5.48
CA ALA A 117 -12.80 -15.94 -5.70
C ALA A 117 -12.32 -16.64 -6.97
N GLY A 118 -12.15 -17.97 -6.86
CA GLY A 118 -11.86 -18.81 -8.02
C GLY A 118 -12.96 -18.73 -9.08
N GLY A 119 -12.57 -18.58 -10.35
CA GLY A 119 -13.48 -18.52 -11.48
C GLY A 119 -14.00 -17.11 -11.82
N VAL A 120 -13.63 -16.08 -11.05
CA VAL A 120 -13.85 -14.68 -11.45
C VAL A 120 -13.09 -14.39 -12.75
N ALA A 121 -13.72 -13.67 -13.67
CA ALA A 121 -13.10 -13.31 -14.93
C ALA A 121 -12.01 -12.25 -14.73
N ALA A 122 -10.88 -12.38 -15.41
CA ALA A 122 -9.80 -11.41 -15.34
C ALA A 122 -10.26 -9.98 -15.72
N SER A 123 -11.26 -9.84 -16.60
CA SER A 123 -11.85 -8.55 -16.95
C SER A 123 -12.49 -7.84 -15.75
N ASP A 124 -13.16 -8.58 -14.85
CA ASP A 124 -13.80 -7.97 -13.68
C ASP A 124 -12.77 -7.45 -12.67
N VAL A 125 -11.65 -8.17 -12.55
CA VAL A 125 -10.49 -7.76 -11.74
C VAL A 125 -9.83 -6.51 -12.34
N ILE A 126 -9.62 -6.49 -13.67
CA ILE A 126 -9.06 -5.34 -14.40
C ILE A 126 -9.95 -4.11 -14.23
N ASP A 127 -11.26 -4.28 -14.41
CA ASP A 127 -12.23 -3.19 -14.27
C ASP A 127 -12.26 -2.62 -12.85
N TYR A 128 -12.19 -3.49 -11.84
CA TYR A 128 -12.03 -3.09 -10.43
C TYR A 128 -10.75 -2.28 -10.21
N CYS A 129 -9.60 -2.83 -10.59
CA CYS A 129 -8.29 -2.22 -10.40
C CYS A 129 -8.20 -0.84 -11.08
N ASN A 130 -8.67 -0.73 -12.32
CA ASN A 130 -8.64 0.52 -13.08
C ASN A 130 -9.63 1.56 -12.54
N ALA A 131 -10.80 1.14 -12.03
CA ALA A 131 -11.72 2.05 -11.36
C ALA A 131 -11.15 2.59 -10.04
N TRP A 132 -10.50 1.72 -9.24
CA TRP A 132 -9.79 2.12 -8.02
C TRP A 132 -8.66 3.10 -8.33
N PHE A 133 -7.83 2.77 -9.33
CA PHE A 133 -6.75 3.62 -9.82
C PHE A 133 -7.27 5.03 -10.14
N ASN A 134 -8.33 5.12 -10.94
CA ASN A 134 -8.88 6.40 -11.39
C ASN A 134 -9.39 7.25 -10.21
N ALA A 135 -10.05 6.62 -9.24
CA ALA A 135 -10.54 7.32 -8.04
C ALA A 135 -9.38 7.92 -7.23
N VAL A 136 -8.35 7.13 -6.96
CA VAL A 136 -7.19 7.53 -6.16
C VAL A 136 -6.32 8.56 -6.89
N SER A 137 -6.09 8.36 -8.18
CA SER A 137 -5.36 9.32 -9.03
C SER A 137 -6.09 10.66 -9.14
N SER A 138 -7.42 10.64 -9.27
CA SER A 138 -8.23 11.87 -9.35
C SER A 138 -8.18 12.69 -8.06
N ALA A 139 -7.92 12.05 -6.92
CA ALA A 139 -7.71 12.72 -5.63
C ALA A 139 -6.28 13.28 -5.45
N GLY A 140 -5.38 13.06 -6.43
CA GLY A 140 -4.02 13.58 -6.43
C GLY A 140 -2.97 12.67 -5.78
N TYR A 141 -3.35 11.46 -5.36
CA TYR A 141 -2.41 10.45 -4.89
C TYR A 141 -1.81 9.66 -6.06
N VAL A 142 -0.78 8.86 -5.79
CA VAL A 142 -0.16 7.98 -6.79
C VAL A 142 -0.60 6.54 -6.53
N PRO A 143 -1.49 5.96 -7.35
CA PRO A 143 -1.94 4.59 -7.14
C PRO A 143 -0.80 3.58 -7.28
N GLY A 144 -0.68 2.69 -6.32
CA GLY A 144 0.14 1.48 -6.40
C GLY A 144 -0.71 0.23 -6.20
N LEU A 145 -0.24 -0.92 -6.68
CA LEU A 145 -0.92 -2.21 -6.54
C LEU A 145 -0.04 -3.17 -5.74
N TYR A 146 -0.55 -3.67 -4.63
CA TYR A 146 -0.02 -4.85 -3.97
C TYR A 146 -0.60 -6.09 -4.65
N VAL A 147 0.28 -6.99 -5.08
CA VAL A 147 -0.09 -8.22 -5.78
C VAL A 147 0.07 -9.38 -4.80
N GLY A 148 -1.07 -9.81 -4.23
CA GLY A 148 -1.15 -10.89 -3.26
C GLY A 148 -1.63 -12.21 -3.85
N ALA A 149 -1.85 -13.18 -2.97
CA ALA A 149 -2.29 -14.51 -3.37
C ALA A 149 -3.66 -14.45 -4.05
N ASN A 150 -3.87 -15.28 -5.08
CA ASN A 150 -5.13 -15.32 -5.83
C ASN A 150 -5.53 -13.98 -6.47
N ALA A 151 -4.57 -13.18 -6.96
CA ALA A 151 -4.85 -11.96 -7.73
C ALA A 151 -5.49 -12.21 -9.11
N VAL A 152 -5.55 -13.47 -9.57
CA VAL A 152 -6.12 -13.94 -10.86
C VAL A 152 -5.39 -13.47 -12.13
N LEU A 153 -4.80 -12.28 -12.11
CA LEU A 153 -4.14 -11.68 -13.27
C LEU A 153 -2.78 -12.29 -13.57
N THR A 154 -2.46 -12.39 -14.86
CA THR A 154 -1.11 -12.74 -15.32
C THR A 154 -0.18 -11.53 -15.28
N GLY A 155 1.14 -11.76 -15.28
CA GLY A 155 2.15 -10.71 -15.37
C GLY A 155 1.99 -9.76 -16.56
N GLN A 156 1.50 -10.27 -17.70
CA GLN A 156 1.21 -9.46 -18.88
C GLN A 156 -0.01 -8.55 -18.64
N GLN A 157 -1.08 -9.08 -18.06
CA GLN A 157 -2.29 -8.29 -17.75
C GLN A 157 -1.99 -7.23 -16.69
N LEU A 158 -1.19 -7.56 -15.67
CA LEU A 158 -0.71 -6.59 -14.69
C LEU A 158 -0.01 -5.42 -15.37
N TYR A 159 0.77 -5.66 -16.44
CA TYR A 159 1.53 -4.62 -17.14
C TYR A 159 0.74 -3.85 -18.20
N SER A 160 -0.02 -4.55 -19.07
CA SER A 160 -0.63 -3.92 -20.25
C SER A 160 -2.08 -3.52 -20.06
N ASP A 161 -2.80 -4.15 -19.14
CA ASP A 161 -4.25 -3.98 -19.02
C ASP A 161 -4.62 -3.13 -17.80
N LEU A 162 -3.67 -2.95 -16.87
CA LEU A 162 -3.82 -2.07 -15.72
C LEU A 162 -3.13 -0.71 -15.92
N LEU A 163 -3.69 0.32 -15.29
CA LEU A 163 -3.15 1.68 -15.32
C LEU A 163 -1.98 1.93 -14.34
N PHE A 164 -1.71 0.97 -13.45
CA PHE A 164 -0.70 1.10 -12.40
C PHE A 164 0.72 1.19 -12.96
N GLN A 165 1.57 1.94 -12.26
CA GLN A 165 3.02 2.03 -12.54
C GLN A 165 3.87 1.72 -11.32
N HIS A 166 3.22 1.40 -10.19
CA HIS A 166 3.85 1.12 -8.92
C HIS A 166 3.33 -0.22 -8.40
N TYR A 167 4.23 -1.18 -8.19
CA TYR A 167 3.87 -2.54 -7.80
C TYR A 167 4.65 -2.98 -6.57
N TRP A 168 3.92 -3.63 -5.67
CA TRP A 168 4.42 -4.26 -4.45
C TRP A 168 4.13 -5.75 -4.50
N GLN A 169 5.17 -6.57 -4.39
CA GLN A 169 5.07 -8.04 -4.42
C GLN A 169 4.80 -8.56 -3.01
N SER A 170 3.76 -9.37 -2.84
CA SER A 170 3.57 -10.14 -1.60
C SER A 170 4.64 -11.22 -1.42
N CYS A 171 4.65 -11.86 -0.24
CA CYS A 171 5.49 -13.04 -0.01
C CYS A 171 4.91 -14.35 -0.59
N SER A 172 3.79 -14.30 -1.33
CA SER A 172 3.15 -15.46 -1.96
C SER A 172 3.74 -15.76 -3.35
N ASP A 173 3.37 -16.90 -3.94
CA ASP A 173 3.67 -17.19 -5.35
C ASP A 173 2.75 -16.36 -6.26
N VAL A 174 3.29 -15.25 -6.78
CA VAL A 174 2.58 -14.28 -7.62
C VAL A 174 3.38 -14.01 -8.90
N PRO A 175 2.72 -13.70 -10.03
CA PRO A 175 3.41 -13.55 -11.30
C PRO A 175 4.23 -12.27 -11.33
N GLU A 176 5.45 -12.36 -11.87
CA GLU A 176 6.25 -11.17 -12.20
C GLU A 176 5.50 -10.21 -13.12
N VAL A 177 5.50 -8.92 -12.79
CA VAL A 177 4.93 -7.86 -13.65
C VAL A 177 5.78 -7.75 -14.89
N SER A 178 5.21 -8.07 -16.06
CA SER A 178 5.96 -8.09 -17.32
C SER A 178 6.61 -6.73 -17.60
N CYS A 179 7.85 -6.74 -18.11
CA CYS A 179 8.66 -5.56 -18.43
C CYS A 179 9.08 -4.67 -17.25
N ARG A 180 8.18 -4.36 -16.31
CA ARG A 180 8.41 -3.41 -15.21
C ARG A 180 8.97 -4.07 -13.96
N GLY A 181 8.43 -5.21 -13.53
CA GLY A 181 8.72 -5.78 -12.22
C GLY A 181 8.18 -4.93 -11.06
N TYR A 182 8.73 -5.15 -9.87
CA TYR A 182 8.26 -4.55 -8.61
C TYR A 182 9.18 -3.44 -8.08
N GLN A 183 8.61 -2.53 -7.29
CA GLN A 183 9.34 -1.48 -6.58
C GLN A 183 9.45 -1.75 -5.08
N MET A 184 8.71 -2.75 -4.59
CA MET A 184 8.73 -3.21 -3.22
C MET A 184 8.42 -4.70 -3.18
N THR A 185 9.08 -5.42 -2.28
CA THR A 185 8.86 -6.85 -2.07
C THR A 185 8.67 -7.12 -0.58
N GLN A 186 7.64 -7.87 -0.25
CA GLN A 186 7.30 -8.28 1.11
C GLN A 186 7.97 -9.62 1.45
N SER A 187 8.26 -9.82 2.73
CA SER A 187 8.74 -11.07 3.29
C SER A 187 8.04 -11.34 4.62
N PHE A 188 7.56 -12.58 4.78
CA PHE A 188 6.84 -12.99 5.97
C PHE A 188 7.73 -13.00 7.22
N VAL A 189 7.23 -12.44 8.32
CA VAL A 189 7.88 -12.49 9.64
C VAL A 189 7.01 -13.27 10.62
N SER A 190 7.48 -14.45 11.04
CA SER A 190 6.67 -15.37 11.86
C SER A 190 6.48 -14.94 13.31
N ASP A 191 7.44 -14.23 13.88
CA ASP A 191 7.44 -13.83 15.29
C ASP A 191 7.24 -12.32 15.43
N PRO A 192 6.53 -11.85 16.47
CA PRO A 192 6.37 -10.42 16.71
C PRO A 192 7.70 -9.68 16.86
N VAL A 193 7.81 -8.51 16.22
CA VAL A 193 8.92 -7.58 16.37
C VAL A 193 8.42 -6.38 17.18
N ASN A 194 9.13 -6.04 18.26
CA ASN A 194 8.70 -4.98 19.19
C ASN A 194 7.27 -5.20 19.76
N GLY A 195 6.87 -6.48 19.85
CA GLY A 195 5.56 -6.87 20.40
C GLY A 195 4.38 -6.82 19.44
N ILE A 196 4.59 -6.53 18.14
CA ILE A 196 3.55 -6.59 17.10
C ILE A 196 3.94 -7.51 15.96
N TYR A 197 2.94 -8.09 15.29
CA TYR A 197 3.14 -8.79 14.03
C TYR A 197 3.28 -7.76 12.90
N ILE A 198 4.21 -8.04 12.00
CA ILE A 198 4.52 -7.26 10.82
C ILE A 198 4.80 -8.20 9.67
N ASP A 199 4.77 -7.68 8.45
CA ASP A 199 5.56 -8.23 7.35
C ASP A 199 6.68 -7.26 7.00
N GLU A 200 7.84 -7.78 6.60
CA GLU A 200 8.99 -6.96 6.26
C GLU A 200 8.98 -6.58 4.79
N ASP A 201 9.19 -5.30 4.50
CA ASP A 201 9.24 -4.79 3.14
C ASP A 201 10.63 -4.28 2.77
N THR A 202 11.02 -4.54 1.53
CA THR A 202 12.25 -3.97 0.95
C THR A 202 11.92 -3.22 -0.32
N THR A 203 12.33 -1.95 -0.41
CA THR A 203 12.18 -1.16 -1.63
C THR A 203 13.24 -1.52 -2.66
N GLN A 204 12.93 -1.32 -3.94
CA GLN A 204 13.87 -1.41 -5.04
C GLN A 204 13.49 -0.42 -6.16
N THR A 205 14.37 -0.29 -7.15
CA THR A 205 14.02 0.41 -8.39
C THR A 205 13.54 -0.65 -9.38
N ASP A 206 12.38 -0.42 -9.99
CA ASP A 206 11.84 -1.35 -10.98
C ASP A 206 12.65 -1.28 -12.30
N ASN A 207 12.37 -2.19 -13.23
CA ASN A 207 13.11 -2.31 -14.49
C ASN A 207 12.90 -1.11 -15.44
N GLU A 208 11.89 -0.27 -15.19
CA GLU A 208 11.64 0.97 -15.93
C GLU A 208 12.14 2.22 -15.18
N GLY A 209 12.82 2.05 -14.04
CA GLY A 209 13.37 3.14 -13.24
C GLY A 209 12.41 3.74 -12.21
N GLY A 210 11.21 3.17 -12.08
CA GLY A 210 10.20 3.57 -11.10
C GLY A 210 10.61 3.24 -9.67
N ARG A 211 10.12 4.05 -8.72
CA ARG A 211 10.40 3.94 -7.29
C ARG A 211 9.16 4.25 -6.48
N VAL A 212 9.08 3.66 -5.30
CA VAL A 212 8.10 4.00 -4.27
C VAL A 212 8.19 5.50 -3.91
N LEU A 213 7.05 6.14 -3.71
CA LEU A 213 6.87 7.54 -3.31
C LEU A 213 6.24 7.57 -1.92
N TRP A 214 7.01 7.97 -0.93
CA TRP A 214 6.59 7.96 0.47
C TRP A 214 6.57 9.37 1.06
N LEU A 215 5.90 9.52 2.20
CA LEU A 215 5.94 10.76 2.98
C LEU A 215 7.07 10.68 3.99
N VAL A 216 8.01 11.62 3.96
CA VAL A 216 9.03 11.78 5.02
C VAL A 216 8.79 13.06 5.80
N LYS A 217 9.17 13.07 7.08
CA LYS A 217 9.16 14.30 7.88
C LYS A 217 10.11 15.34 7.25
N ALA A 218 9.62 16.57 7.12
CA ALA A 218 10.46 17.69 6.69
C ALA A 218 11.57 17.94 7.74
N ARG A 219 12.80 18.14 7.27
CA ARG A 219 13.94 18.47 8.14
C ARG A 219 13.81 19.86 8.72
#